data_AF-A0A3P7N4F3-F1
#
_entry.id   AF-A0A3P7N4F3-F1
#
_cell.length_a   1.000
_cell.length_b   1.000
_cell.length_c   1.000
_cell.angle_alpha   90.00
_cell.angle_beta   90.00
_cell.angle_gamma   90.00
#
_symmetry.space_group_name_H-M   'P 1'
#
loop_
_entity.id
_entity.type
_entity.pdbx_description
1 polymer ?
#
loop_
_entity_poly.entity_id
_entity_poly.type
_entity_poly.pdbx_seq_one_letter_code
_entity_poly.pdbx_strand_id
1 'polypeptide(L)'
;MTPSMLLLEGDRRVHDAVLYCKAQADFLKLSGYPLYGNHPNFDVQVRKTAQEFNVFLDKLITLPGIRTDALFSKLRVLLAQGESYETFKTTMNDLDVSLKCNTIWENDSVAYRCNTCALTPCMSLCASCFQAANHEGHDFTRFFSREGGACDCGNSD
;
A
#
# COMPACT_ATOMS: atom_id res chain seq x y z
N MET A 1 15.46 -1.12 -33.80
CA MET A 1 15.04 -0.29 -32.64
C MET A 1 15.83 -0.76 -31.44
N THR A 2 16.52 0.14 -30.73
CA THR A 2 17.38 -0.21 -29.60
C THR A 2 16.56 -0.51 -28.34
N PRO A 3 17.01 -1.38 -27.43
CA PRO A 3 16.32 -1.69 -26.16
C PRO A 3 16.01 -0.44 -25.32
N SER A 4 16.85 0.60 -25.43
CA SER A 4 16.70 1.89 -24.74
C SER A 4 15.46 2.68 -25.20
N MET A 5 15.09 2.66 -26.49
CA MET A 5 13.87 3.35 -26.96
C MET A 5 12.59 2.67 -26.46
N LEU A 6 12.58 1.34 -26.33
CA LEU A 6 11.41 0.59 -25.86
C LEU A 6 11.13 0.82 -24.37
N LEU A 7 12.18 1.04 -23.57
CA LEU A 7 12.06 1.44 -22.16
C LEU A 7 11.46 2.86 -22.05
N LEU A 8 11.98 3.82 -22.81
CA LEU A 8 11.51 5.20 -22.82
C LEU A 8 10.04 5.34 -23.29
N GLU A 9 9.63 4.60 -24.31
CA GLU A 9 8.21 4.54 -24.74
C GLU A 9 7.32 3.78 -23.75
N GLY A 10 7.89 2.84 -22.98
CA GLY A 10 7.23 2.16 -21.88
C GLY A 10 6.90 3.13 -20.74
N ASP A 11 7.88 3.95 -20.36
CA ASP A 11 7.76 4.92 -19.28
C ASP A 11 6.78 6.04 -19.60
N ARG A 12 6.79 6.55 -20.85
CA ARG A 12 5.84 7.57 -21.29
C ARG A 12 4.38 7.09 -21.18
N ARG A 13 4.10 5.87 -21.62
CA ARG A 13 2.75 5.28 -21.55
C ARG A 13 2.25 5.10 -20.12
N VAL A 14 3.13 4.83 -19.17
CA VAL A 14 2.78 4.73 -17.75
C VAL A 14 2.42 6.10 -17.20
N HIS A 15 3.21 7.13 -17.53
CA HIS A 15 2.91 8.50 -17.12
C HIS A 15 1.60 9.03 -17.72
N ASP A 16 1.34 8.75 -19.00
CA ASP A 16 0.06 9.09 -19.64
C ASP A 16 -1.12 8.41 -18.92
N ALA A 17 -0.95 7.15 -18.50
CA ALA A 17 -1.96 6.42 -17.74
C ALA A 17 -2.18 7.02 -16.34
N VAL A 18 -1.12 7.47 -15.65
CA VAL A 18 -1.23 8.20 -14.37
C VAL A 18 -2.11 9.44 -14.53
N LEU A 19 -1.80 10.28 -15.53
CA LEU A 19 -2.54 11.52 -15.78
C LEU A 19 -4.00 11.24 -16.13
N TYR A 20 -4.25 10.22 -16.96
CA TYR A 20 -5.61 9.77 -17.27
C TYR A 20 -6.37 9.36 -16.01
N CYS A 21 -5.80 8.49 -15.16
CA CYS A 21 -6.44 8.03 -13.93
C CYS A 21 -6.75 9.19 -12.99
N LYS A 22 -5.80 10.12 -12.82
CA LYS A 22 -5.98 11.31 -12.00
C LYS A 22 -7.13 12.18 -12.53
N ALA A 23 -7.17 12.46 -13.82
CA ALA A 23 -8.21 13.28 -14.43
C ALA A 23 -9.62 12.68 -14.25
N GLN A 24 -9.77 11.37 -14.45
CA GLN A 24 -11.07 10.70 -14.24
C GLN A 24 -11.46 10.71 -12.75
N ALA A 25 -10.52 10.42 -11.85
CA ALA A 25 -10.77 10.42 -10.41
C ALA A 25 -11.18 11.81 -9.90
N ASP A 26 -10.47 12.86 -10.32
CA ASP A 26 -10.77 14.25 -9.95
C ASP A 26 -12.14 14.68 -10.50
N PHE A 27 -12.46 14.34 -11.75
CA PHE A 27 -13.78 14.61 -12.36
C PHE A 27 -14.92 13.94 -11.57
N LEU A 28 -14.79 12.66 -11.23
CA LEU A 28 -15.79 11.92 -10.47
C LEU A 28 -15.95 12.49 -9.05
N LYS A 29 -14.85 12.84 -8.40
CA LYS A 29 -14.83 13.46 -7.07
C LYS A 29 -15.54 14.83 -7.09
N LEU A 30 -15.23 15.68 -8.06
CA LEU A 30 -15.87 16.99 -8.22
C LEU A 30 -17.36 16.87 -8.56
N SER A 31 -17.74 15.80 -9.27
CA SER A 31 -19.15 15.49 -9.56
C SER A 31 -19.90 14.90 -8.36
N GLY A 32 -19.22 14.64 -7.24
CA GLY A 32 -19.82 14.00 -6.05
C GLY A 32 -20.21 12.54 -6.28
N TYR A 33 -19.66 11.88 -7.30
CA TYR A 33 -20.01 10.49 -7.60
C TYR A 33 -19.44 9.54 -6.53
N PRO A 34 -20.26 8.70 -5.87
CA PRO A 34 -19.76 7.85 -4.79
C PRO A 34 -18.84 6.73 -5.31
N LEU A 35 -17.89 6.30 -4.47
CA LEU A 35 -16.86 5.32 -4.83
C LEU A 35 -17.40 3.91 -5.09
N TYR A 36 -18.53 3.54 -4.50
CA TYR A 36 -19.09 2.19 -4.56
C TYR A 36 -20.61 2.23 -4.67
N GLY A 37 -21.18 1.16 -5.23
CA GLY A 37 -22.62 1.01 -5.43
C GLY A 37 -23.12 1.53 -6.79
N ASN A 38 -24.40 1.28 -7.07
CA ASN A 38 -25.05 1.73 -8.29
C ASN A 38 -25.85 3.01 -8.02
N HIS A 39 -25.57 4.06 -8.79
CA HIS A 39 -26.12 5.39 -8.57
C HIS A 39 -26.89 5.88 -9.81
N PRO A 40 -28.11 5.36 -10.07
CA PRO A 40 -28.85 5.66 -11.30
C PRO A 40 -29.27 7.13 -11.44
N ASN A 41 -29.30 7.87 -10.32
CA ASN A 41 -29.75 9.26 -10.26
C ASN A 41 -28.68 10.29 -10.66
N PHE A 42 -27.46 9.85 -10.99
CA PHE A 42 -26.41 10.74 -11.49
C PHE A 42 -26.52 10.95 -13.00
N ASP A 43 -25.96 12.08 -13.43
CA ASP A 43 -25.84 12.43 -14.84
C ASP A 43 -25.26 11.28 -15.69
N VAL A 44 -25.79 11.11 -16.90
CA VAL A 44 -25.43 9.99 -17.80
C VAL A 44 -23.94 10.00 -18.14
N GLN A 45 -23.35 11.18 -18.35
CA GLN A 45 -21.93 11.31 -18.65
C GLN A 45 -21.08 10.92 -17.44
N VAL A 46 -21.45 11.37 -16.24
CA VAL A 46 -20.75 11.00 -15.00
C VAL A 46 -20.79 9.49 -14.78
N ARG A 47 -21.95 8.86 -14.95
CA ARG A 47 -22.10 7.40 -14.83
C ARG A 47 -21.28 6.65 -15.86
N LYS A 48 -21.26 7.12 -17.12
CA LYS A 48 -20.46 6.54 -18.19
C LYS A 48 -18.96 6.60 -17.86
N THR A 49 -18.47 7.77 -17.45
CA THR A 49 -17.07 7.95 -17.01
C THR A 49 -16.72 7.03 -15.84
N ALA A 50 -17.59 6.94 -14.83
CA ALA A 50 -17.38 6.05 -13.69
C ALA A 50 -17.27 4.58 -14.12
N GLN A 51 -18.16 4.13 -15.01
CA GLN A 51 -18.14 2.76 -15.52
C GLN A 51 -16.91 2.47 -16.37
N GLU A 52 -16.54 3.36 -17.29
CA GLU A 52 -15.34 3.21 -18.12
C GLU A 52 -14.07 3.19 -17.27
N PHE A 53 -13.99 4.07 -16.26
CA PHE A 53 -12.85 4.11 -15.36
C PHE A 53 -12.78 2.85 -14.48
N ASN A 54 -13.90 2.36 -13.96
CA ASN A 54 -13.94 1.10 -13.20
C ASN A 54 -13.46 -0.08 -14.06
N VAL A 55 -13.93 -0.18 -15.31
CA VAL A 55 -13.49 -1.22 -16.26
C VAL A 55 -11.99 -1.12 -16.55
N PHE A 56 -11.45 0.10 -16.66
CA PHE A 56 -10.01 0.31 -16.82
C PHE A 56 -9.22 -0.17 -15.59
N LEU A 57 -9.67 0.20 -14.38
CA LEU A 57 -9.03 -0.21 -13.13
C LEU A 57 -9.11 -1.72 -12.92
N ASP A 58 -10.27 -2.35 -13.16
CA ASP A 58 -10.44 -3.81 -13.10
C ASP A 58 -9.43 -4.50 -14.00
N LYS A 59 -9.32 -4.06 -15.26
CA LYS A 59 -8.34 -4.59 -16.20
C LYS A 59 -6.89 -4.39 -15.77
N LEU A 60 -6.60 -3.39 -14.95
CA LEU A 60 -5.27 -3.11 -14.43
C LEU A 60 -4.92 -4.00 -13.23
N ILE A 61 -5.87 -4.18 -12.29
CA ILE A 61 -5.64 -4.91 -11.03
C ILE A 61 -5.88 -6.41 -11.14
N THR A 62 -6.77 -6.87 -12.03
CA THR A 62 -7.05 -8.28 -12.24
C THR A 62 -6.16 -8.91 -13.31
N LEU A 63 -5.08 -8.24 -13.73
CA LEU A 63 -4.12 -8.81 -14.68
C LEU A 63 -3.60 -10.14 -14.13
N PRO A 64 -3.88 -11.28 -14.80
CA PRO A 64 -3.27 -12.57 -14.44
C PRO A 64 -1.73 -12.53 -14.48
N GLY A 65 -1.19 -11.49 -15.12
CA GLY A 65 0.22 -11.24 -15.37
C GLY A 65 0.94 -10.33 -14.38
N ILE A 66 0.36 -9.90 -13.24
CA ILE A 66 1.16 -9.27 -12.16
C ILE A 66 2.01 -10.36 -11.48
N ARG A 67 2.94 -10.92 -12.23
CA ARG A 67 3.92 -11.94 -11.82
C ARG A 67 5.31 -11.60 -12.32
N THR A 68 5.46 -10.46 -13.00
CA THR A 68 6.75 -9.97 -13.50
C THR A 68 7.10 -8.66 -12.83
N ASP A 69 8.38 -8.48 -12.52
CA ASP A 69 8.90 -7.26 -11.88
C ASP A 69 8.60 -6.00 -12.70
N ALA A 70 8.58 -6.14 -14.03
CA ALA A 70 8.28 -5.04 -14.95
C ALA A 70 6.83 -4.54 -14.80
N LEU A 71 5.84 -5.44 -14.66
CA LEU A 71 4.45 -5.04 -14.45
C LEU A 71 4.23 -4.49 -13.04
N PHE A 72 4.87 -5.09 -12.03
CA PHE A 72 4.85 -4.59 -10.65
C PHE A 72 5.40 -3.16 -10.55
N SER A 73 6.49 -2.86 -11.26
CA SER A 73 7.09 -1.52 -11.29
C SER A 73 6.14 -0.48 -11.90
N LYS A 74 5.39 -0.83 -12.95
CA LYS A 74 4.37 0.07 -13.54
C LYS A 74 3.22 0.36 -12.58
N LEU A 75 2.78 -0.65 -11.83
CA LEU A 75 1.74 -0.47 -10.80
C LEU A 75 2.23 0.43 -9.67
N ARG A 76 3.48 0.31 -9.24
CA ARG A 76 4.08 1.21 -8.25
C ARG A 76 4.04 2.66 -8.71
N VAL A 77 4.39 2.94 -9.96
CA VAL A 77 4.31 4.31 -10.51
C VAL A 77 2.87 4.83 -10.56
N LEU A 78 1.90 3.97 -10.90
CA LEU A 78 0.48 4.35 -10.88
C LEU A 78 -0.01 4.68 -9.47
N LEU A 79 0.34 3.86 -8.47
CA LEU A 79 0.00 4.11 -7.06
C LEU A 79 0.69 5.37 -6.52
N ALA A 80 1.93 5.61 -6.93
CA ALA A 80 2.71 6.80 -6.59
C ALA A 80 2.28 8.06 -7.36
N GLN A 81 1.21 7.99 -8.16
CA GLN A 81 0.74 9.12 -8.98
C GLN A 81 1.83 9.71 -9.89
N GLY A 82 2.72 8.85 -10.41
CA GLY A 82 3.82 9.24 -11.29
C GLY A 82 5.11 9.57 -10.56
N GLU A 83 5.10 9.65 -9.23
CA GLU A 83 6.29 9.90 -8.42
C GLU A 83 7.16 8.64 -8.25
N SER A 84 8.38 8.85 -7.77
CA SER A 84 9.24 7.75 -7.35
C SER A 84 8.68 7.03 -6.13
N TYR A 85 9.03 5.74 -5.98
CA TYR A 85 8.64 4.95 -4.81
C TYR A 85 9.12 5.59 -3.49
N GLU A 86 10.33 6.15 -3.45
CA GLU A 86 10.88 6.77 -2.25
C GLU A 86 10.17 8.09 -1.89
N THR A 87 9.83 8.90 -2.89
CA THR A 87 9.04 10.12 -2.71
C THR A 87 7.66 9.79 -2.16
N PHE A 88 6.99 8.81 -2.77
CA PHE A 88 5.68 8.33 -2.32
C PHE A 88 5.74 7.82 -0.88
N LYS A 89 6.70 6.96 -0.57
CA LYS A 89 6.89 6.39 0.77
C LYS A 89 7.11 7.48 1.82
N THR A 90 7.95 8.47 1.52
CA THR A 90 8.20 9.61 2.42
C THR A 90 6.93 10.40 2.66
N THR A 91 6.20 10.73 1.59
CA THR A 91 4.93 11.46 1.68
C THR A 91 3.88 10.70 2.49
N MET A 92 3.77 9.38 2.30
CA MET A 92 2.86 8.55 3.07
C MET A 92 3.24 8.48 4.55
N ASN A 93 4.53 8.41 4.87
CA ASN A 93 5.01 8.45 6.25
C ASN A 93 4.70 9.79 6.93
N ASP A 94 4.80 10.92 6.22
CA ASP A 94 4.46 12.24 6.77
C ASP A 94 2.95 12.37 7.07
N LEU A 95 2.12 11.57 6.41
CA LEU A 95 0.68 11.46 6.67
C LEU A 95 0.34 10.42 7.74
N ASP A 96 1.31 9.59 8.15
CA ASP A 96 1.10 8.59 9.20
C ASP A 96 1.14 9.26 10.59
N VAL A 97 -0.03 9.68 11.05
CA VAL A 97 -0.26 10.22 12.39
C VAL A 97 -0.55 9.13 13.44
N SER A 98 -0.33 7.86 13.08
CA SER A 98 -0.53 6.73 13.99
C SER A 98 0.45 6.79 15.16
N LEU A 99 -0.06 6.54 16.37
CA LEU A 99 0.78 6.31 17.54
C LEU A 99 1.34 4.87 17.59
N LYS A 100 0.94 4.03 16.63
CA LYS A 100 1.40 2.64 16.50
C LYS A 100 2.75 2.61 15.82
N CYS A 101 3.62 1.70 16.25
CA CYS A 101 4.95 1.57 15.66
C CYS A 101 4.92 1.08 14.22
N ASN A 102 4.07 0.08 13.92
CA ASN A 102 3.86 -0.51 12.59
C ASN A 102 5.14 -0.93 11.83
N THR A 103 6.31 -0.99 12.49
CA THR A 103 7.56 -1.36 11.84
C THR A 103 7.41 -2.75 11.27
N ILE A 104 7.52 -2.85 9.94
CA ILE A 104 7.45 -4.10 9.19
C ILE A 104 8.86 -4.68 9.09
N TRP A 105 8.97 -5.99 9.20
CA TRP A 105 10.21 -6.73 8.98
C TRP A 105 9.99 -7.92 8.04
N GLU A 106 11.05 -8.25 7.31
CA GLU A 106 11.10 -9.38 6.38
C GLU A 106 11.42 -10.69 7.12
N ASN A 107 11.42 -11.80 6.38
CA ASN A 107 11.79 -13.12 6.90
C ASN A 107 13.16 -13.13 7.60
N ASP A 108 13.28 -14.00 8.59
CA ASP A 108 14.45 -14.20 9.45
C ASP A 108 14.89 -12.95 10.24
N SER A 109 14.00 -11.97 10.38
CA SER A 109 14.22 -10.83 11.28
C SER A 109 13.95 -11.20 12.74
N VAL A 110 14.64 -10.52 13.67
CA VAL A 110 14.47 -10.74 15.11
C VAL A 110 13.23 -9.99 15.61
N ALA A 111 12.36 -10.70 16.31
CA ALA A 111 11.19 -10.15 16.99
C ALA A 111 11.11 -10.65 18.45
N TYR A 112 10.34 -9.93 19.25
CA TYR A 112 10.13 -10.23 20.67
C TYR A 112 8.65 -10.48 20.93
N ARG A 113 8.35 -11.43 21.79
CA ARG A 113 6.99 -11.67 22.30
C ARG A 113 7.04 -11.71 23.81
N CYS A 114 6.34 -10.80 24.47
CA CYS A 114 6.14 -10.87 25.91
C CYS A 114 4.87 -11.67 26.19
N ASN A 115 5.00 -12.91 26.64
CA ASN A 115 3.87 -13.80 26.92
C ASN A 115 3.03 -13.30 28.10
N THR A 116 3.62 -12.48 28.98
CA THR A 116 2.89 -11.81 30.08
C THR A 116 2.03 -10.65 29.59
N CYS A 117 2.49 -9.86 28.61
CA CYS A 117 1.77 -8.68 28.12
C CYS A 117 0.85 -8.97 26.91
N ALA A 118 1.17 -10.00 26.13
CA ALA A 118 0.48 -10.27 24.88
C ALA A 118 -0.98 -10.68 25.11
N LEU A 119 -1.91 -10.05 24.40
CA LEU A 119 -3.32 -10.45 24.36
C LEU A 119 -3.52 -11.73 23.54
N THR A 120 -2.67 -11.95 22.54
CA THR A 120 -2.72 -13.15 21.69
C THR A 120 -1.33 -13.76 21.50
N PRO A 121 -1.25 -15.07 21.22
CA PRO A 121 0.04 -15.74 20.96
C PRO A 121 0.75 -15.26 19.70
N CYS A 122 0.13 -14.42 18.87
CA CYS A 122 0.74 -13.91 17.64
C CYS A 122 1.42 -12.55 17.86
N MET A 123 1.07 -11.82 18.93
CA MET A 123 1.58 -10.47 19.14
C MET A 123 3.10 -10.46 19.25
N SER A 124 3.71 -9.53 18.54
CA SER A 124 5.16 -9.44 18.37
C SER A 124 5.60 -7.98 18.33
N LEU A 125 6.69 -7.68 19.02
CA LEU A 125 7.30 -6.35 19.12
C LEU A 125 8.63 -6.34 18.38
N CYS A 126 8.94 -5.21 17.73
CA CYS A 126 10.28 -4.95 17.25
C CYS A 126 11.23 -4.68 18.43
N ALA A 127 12.54 -4.75 18.17
CA ALA A 127 13.56 -4.59 19.21
C ALA A 127 13.47 -3.24 19.94
N SER A 128 13.23 -2.14 19.22
CA SER A 128 13.15 -0.81 19.81
C SER A 128 11.94 -0.67 20.74
N CYS A 129 10.77 -1.16 20.35
CA CYS A 129 9.58 -1.10 21.20
C CYS A 129 9.70 -2.00 22.43
N PHE A 130 10.24 -3.21 22.27
CA PHE A 130 10.48 -4.10 23.41
C PHE A 130 11.45 -3.47 24.43
N GLN A 131 12.53 -2.84 23.95
CA GLN A 131 13.51 -2.19 24.84
C GLN A 131 13.01 -0.89 25.47
N ALA A 132 12.16 -0.14 24.77
CA ALA A 132 11.61 1.12 25.26
C ALA A 132 10.49 0.92 26.31
N ALA A 133 9.84 -0.24 26.31
CA ALA A 133 8.83 -0.60 27.30
C ALA A 133 9.45 -1.33 28.50
N ASN A 134 8.75 -1.31 29.64
CA ASN A 134 9.18 -2.08 30.80
C ASN A 134 8.64 -3.52 30.72
N HIS A 135 9.54 -4.47 30.54
CA HIS A 135 9.27 -5.91 30.59
C HIS A 135 10.09 -6.62 31.67
N GLU A 136 10.56 -5.90 32.69
CA GLU A 136 11.31 -6.47 33.80
C GLU A 136 10.46 -7.50 34.57
N GLY A 137 11.02 -8.70 34.75
CA GLY A 137 10.35 -9.80 35.45
C GLY A 137 9.24 -10.50 34.67
N HIS A 138 9.01 -10.14 33.41
CA HIS A 138 8.00 -10.80 32.57
C HIS A 138 8.57 -12.04 31.86
N ASP A 139 7.68 -12.96 31.49
CA ASP A 139 8.01 -14.04 30.56
C ASP A 139 7.99 -13.51 29.13
N PHE A 140 9.09 -13.69 28.40
CA PHE A 140 9.20 -13.29 27.01
C PHE A 140 10.10 -14.22 26.21
N THR A 141 9.88 -14.24 24.91
CA THR A 141 10.67 -14.99 23.92
C THR A 141 11.22 -14.05 22.87
N ARG A 142 12.51 -14.16 22.58
CA ARG A 142 13.14 -13.61 21.38
C ARG A 142 13.20 -14.68 20.31
N PHE A 143 12.68 -14.42 19.13
CA PHE A 143 12.60 -15.40 18.05
C PHE A 143 12.94 -14.78 16.69
N PHE A 144 13.25 -15.63 15.72
CA PHE A 144 13.39 -15.24 14.31
C PHE A 144 12.04 -15.42 13.63
N SER A 145 11.49 -14.36 13.05
CA SER A 145 10.21 -14.44 12.34
C SER A 145 10.42 -15.03 10.96
N ARG A 146 9.87 -16.22 10.71
CA ARG A 146 10.06 -16.95 9.45
C ARG A 146 9.26 -16.41 8.28
N GLU A 147 8.16 -15.74 8.57
CA GLU A 147 7.16 -15.29 7.57
C GLU A 147 7.05 -13.75 7.54
N GLY A 148 8.03 -13.05 8.11
CA GLY A 148 8.00 -11.59 8.27
C GLY A 148 7.03 -11.17 9.37
N GLY A 149 6.66 -9.89 9.45
CA GLY A 149 5.69 -9.40 10.42
C GLY A 149 5.73 -7.90 10.61
N ALA A 150 4.88 -7.41 11.52
CA ALA A 150 4.81 -6.01 11.89
C ALA A 150 4.74 -5.87 13.42
N CYS A 151 5.26 -4.75 13.93
CA CYS A 151 5.27 -4.47 15.36
C CYS A 151 3.86 -4.15 15.89
N ASP A 152 3.45 -4.84 16.95
CA ASP A 152 2.17 -4.62 17.62
C ASP A 152 2.17 -3.51 18.67
N CYS A 153 3.28 -2.77 18.81
CA CYS A 153 3.33 -1.65 19.74
C CYS A 153 2.30 -0.57 19.37
N GLY A 154 1.46 -0.21 20.34
CA GLY A 154 0.35 0.73 20.15
C GLY A 154 -0.94 0.10 19.63
N ASN A 155 -0.95 -1.21 19.31
CA ASN A 155 -2.19 -1.93 19.03
C ASN A 155 -2.89 -2.27 20.35
N SER A 156 -4.05 -1.65 20.58
CA SER A 156 -4.95 -1.97 21.70
C SER A 156 -6.01 -3.03 21.36
N ASP A 157 -6.05 -3.45 20.09
CA ASP A 157 -7.10 -4.28 19.50
C ASP A 157 -6.58 -5.69 19.18
#